data_AF-A0A1Y3NLA7-F1
#
_entry.id   AF-A0A1Y3NLA7-F1
#
_cell.length_a   1.000
_cell.length_b   1.000
_cell.length_c   1.000
_cell.angle_alpha   90.00
_cell.angle_beta   90.00
_cell.angle_gamma   90.00
#
_symmetry.space_group_name_H-M   'P 1'
#
loop_
_entity.id
_entity.type
_entity.pdbx_description
1 polymer ?
#
loop_
_entity_poly.entity_id
_entity_poly.type
_entity_poly.pdbx_seq_one_letter_code
_entity_poly.pdbx_strand_id
1 'polypeptide(L)'
;MLVKGGLFGDDGNSYLAKLLLQMLIIISLSRSLVWLFSKIGQPSIIGQILSGIILGPSVLGHIPGYTRIFFPQESIENLYMISDFTVVLYIFLIGLELNPSLGMSFLLNNEDDIHSTRRIITHMLYIGLVFAIS
;
A
#
# COMPACT_ATOMS: atom_id res chain seq x y z
N MET A 1 -20.55 41.76 -0.52
CA MET A 1 -19.94 42.07 -1.84
C MET A 1 -18.51 42.50 -1.53
N LEU A 2 -17.41 41.80 -1.77
CA LEU A 2 -17.05 40.63 -2.60
C LEU A 2 -15.80 39.93 -2.00
N VAL A 3 -15.94 38.72 -1.44
CA VAL A 3 -14.96 37.62 -1.56
C VAL A 3 -15.76 36.32 -1.39
N LYS A 4 -16.61 36.02 -2.38
CA LYS A 4 -17.33 34.75 -2.51
C LYS A 4 -16.92 34.21 -3.88
N GLY A 5 -16.29 33.05 -3.93
CA GLY A 5 -15.84 32.45 -5.19
C GLY A 5 -14.54 31.69 -5.01
N GLY A 6 -14.60 30.55 -4.30
CA GLY A 6 -13.57 29.54 -4.44
C GLY A 6 -13.38 29.21 -5.92
N LEU A 7 -12.12 29.06 -6.32
CA LEU A 7 -11.66 28.75 -7.68
C LEU A 7 -12.09 27.34 -8.16
N PHE A 8 -13.15 26.79 -7.58
CA PHE A 8 -13.75 25.49 -7.86
C PHE A 8 -15.26 25.69 -7.81
N GLY A 9 -15.82 25.97 -8.99
CA GLY A 9 -17.24 26.12 -9.22
C GLY A 9 -18.01 24.85 -8.85
N ASP A 10 -19.26 25.07 -8.49
CA ASP A 10 -20.25 24.09 -8.06
C ASP A 10 -20.96 23.51 -9.29
N ASP A 11 -20.24 22.69 -10.06
CA ASP A 11 -20.73 21.97 -11.21
C ASP A 11 -20.09 20.57 -11.24
N GLY A 12 -20.88 19.52 -11.52
CA GLY A 12 -20.46 18.11 -11.42
C GLY A 12 -19.16 17.73 -12.17
N ASN A 13 -18.67 18.60 -13.04
CA ASN A 13 -17.39 18.48 -13.74
C ASN A 13 -16.16 18.69 -12.81
N SER A 14 -16.34 19.43 -11.71
CA SER A 14 -15.29 19.79 -10.76
C SER A 14 -14.82 18.60 -9.90
N TYR A 15 -15.66 17.59 -9.67
CA TYR A 15 -15.26 16.37 -8.97
C TYR A 15 -14.39 15.47 -9.84
N LEU A 16 -14.75 15.31 -11.11
CA LEU A 16 -13.96 14.56 -12.08
C LEU A 16 -12.59 15.21 -12.28
N ALA A 17 -12.55 16.54 -12.41
CA ALA A 17 -11.29 17.28 -12.53
C ALA A 17 -10.38 17.10 -11.30
N LYS A 18 -10.94 17.10 -10.08
CA LYS A 18 -10.19 16.83 -8.84
C LYS A 18 -9.65 15.41 -8.80
N LEU A 19 -10.45 14.41 -9.17
CA LEU A 19 -10.01 13.00 -9.24
C LEU A 19 -8.91 12.78 -10.27
N LEU A 20 -9.03 13.39 -11.46
CA LEU A 20 -7.99 13.31 -12.50
C LEU A 20 -6.69 13.97 -12.04
N LEU A 21 -6.76 15.14 -11.41
CA LEU A 21 -5.59 15.81 -10.84
C LEU A 21 -4.94 14.95 -9.75
N GLN A 22 -5.73 14.31 -8.89
CA GLN A 22 -5.24 13.42 -7.84
C GLN A 22 -4.54 12.19 -8.43
N MET A 23 -5.13 11.53 -9.43
CA MET A 23 -4.49 10.42 -10.13
C MET A 23 -3.18 10.85 -10.82
N LEU A 24 -3.15 12.04 -11.43
CA LEU A 24 -1.95 12.58 -12.05
C LEU A 24 -0.82 12.76 -11.03
N ILE A 25 -1.11 13.29 -9.85
CA ILE A 25 -0.13 13.48 -8.76
C ILE A 25 0.37 12.13 -8.25
N ILE A 26 -0.53 11.17 -8.01
CA ILE A 26 -0.17 9.82 -7.52
C ILE A 26 0.75 9.11 -8.52
N ILE A 27 0.39 9.10 -9.81
CA ILE A 27 1.18 8.44 -10.86
C ILE A 27 2.53 9.13 -11.02
N SER A 28 2.56 10.47 -11.00
CA SER A 28 3.80 11.24 -11.19
C SER A 28 4.79 11.02 -10.04
N LEU A 29 4.31 11.05 -8.78
CA LEU A 29 5.17 10.81 -7.62
C LEU A 29 5.64 9.35 -7.58
N SER A 30 4.73 8.40 -7.82
CA SER A 30 5.05 6.98 -7.83
C SER A 30 6.12 6.67 -8.87
N ARG A 31 6.00 7.19 -10.10
CA ARG A 31 7.04 7.02 -11.12
C ARG A 31 8.36 7.67 -10.75
N SER A 32 8.33 8.86 -10.15
CA SER A 32 9.55 9.56 -9.73
C SER A 32 10.31 8.77 -8.67
N LEU A 33 9.60 8.21 -7.69
CA LEU A 33 10.19 7.40 -6.62
C LEU A 33 10.66 6.04 -7.14
N VAL A 34 9.86 5.35 -7.95
CA VAL A 34 10.26 4.08 -8.57
C VAL A 34 11.52 4.27 -9.42
N TRP A 35 11.61 5.36 -10.20
CA TRP A 35 12.80 5.65 -10.99
C TRP A 35 14.03 5.92 -10.10
N LEU A 36 13.86 6.69 -9.03
CA LEU A 36 14.95 6.98 -8.09
C LEU A 36 15.46 5.70 -7.39
N PHE A 37 14.56 4.86 -6.89
CA PHE A 37 14.92 3.61 -6.21
C PHE A 37 15.43 2.54 -7.16
N SER A 38 14.91 2.48 -8.39
CA SER A 38 15.42 1.59 -9.44
C SER A 38 16.87 1.92 -9.79
N LYS A 39 17.26 3.20 -9.74
CA LYS A 39 18.65 3.63 -9.94
C LYS A 39 19.59 3.16 -8.82
N ILE A 40 19.07 2.91 -7.63
CA ILE A 40 19.81 2.38 -6.47
C ILE A 40 19.85 0.83 -6.49
N GLY A 41 19.22 0.20 -7.49
CA GLY A 41 19.14 -1.27 -7.61
C GLY A 41 18.07 -1.89 -6.71
N GLN A 42 17.17 -1.09 -6.14
CA GLN A 42 16.05 -1.60 -5.35
C GLN A 42 14.92 -2.11 -6.27
N PRO A 43 14.27 -3.24 -5.92
CA PRO A 43 13.08 -3.72 -6.62
C PRO A 43 12.00 -2.63 -6.73
N SER A 44 11.37 -2.51 -7.90
CA SER A 44 10.36 -1.48 -8.18
C SER A 44 9.19 -1.44 -7.18
N ILE A 45 8.91 -2.57 -6.51
CA ILE A 45 7.87 -2.67 -5.48
C ILE A 45 8.13 -1.75 -4.28
N ILE A 46 9.39 -1.53 -3.91
CA ILE A 46 9.77 -0.70 -2.76
C ILE A 46 9.44 0.77 -3.02
N GLY A 47 9.72 1.27 -4.24
CA GLY A 47 9.38 2.64 -4.64
C GLY A 47 7.87 2.90 -4.67
N GLN A 48 7.08 1.89 -5.04
CA GLN A 48 5.60 1.99 -5.02
C GLN A 48 5.07 2.05 -3.58
N ILE A 49 5.56 1.18 -2.69
CA ILE A 49 5.16 1.17 -1.27
C ILE A 49 5.53 2.51 -0.61
N LEU A 50 6.75 3.01 -0.81
CA LEU A 50 7.19 4.31 -0.28
C LEU A 50 6.35 5.47 -0.83
N SER A 51 6.03 5.47 -2.13
CA SER A 51 5.12 6.46 -2.69
C SER A 51 3.74 6.43 -2.04
N GLY A 52 3.21 5.24 -1.75
CA GLY A 52 1.93 5.07 -1.06
C GLY A 52 1.98 5.56 0.38
N ILE A 53 3.07 5.30 1.11
CA ILE A 53 3.26 5.77 2.50
C ILE A 53 3.38 7.30 2.54
N ILE A 54 4.14 7.89 1.61
CA ILE A 54 4.33 9.35 1.52
C ILE A 54 3.02 10.04 1.13
N LEU A 55 2.32 9.55 0.11
CA LEU A 55 1.03 10.11 -0.32
C LEU A 55 -0.11 9.82 0.65
N GLY A 56 0.05 8.77 1.45
CA GLY A 56 -0.92 8.35 2.43
C GLY A 56 -1.03 9.36 3.59
N PRO A 57 -2.14 9.28 4.35
CA PRO A 57 -2.37 10.14 5.51
C PRO A 57 -1.31 9.96 6.60
N SER A 58 -0.53 8.88 6.58
CA SER A 58 0.53 8.59 7.56
C SER A 58 1.65 9.64 7.58
N VAL A 59 2.04 10.17 6.41
CA VAL A 59 3.11 11.19 6.32
C VAL A 59 2.53 12.57 6.03
N LEU A 60 1.70 12.69 4.99
CA LEU A 60 1.13 13.99 4.61
C LEU A 60 -0.11 14.39 5.42
N GLY A 61 -0.69 13.49 6.22
CA GLY A 61 -1.79 13.83 7.13
C GLY A 61 -1.37 14.61 8.37
N HIS A 62 -0.07 14.76 8.64
CA HIS A 62 0.46 15.70 9.64
C HIS A 62 0.34 17.17 9.20
N ILE A 63 0.12 17.44 7.91
CA ILE A 63 -0.10 18.80 7.40
C ILE A 63 -1.60 19.13 7.51
N PRO A 64 -1.99 20.16 8.28
CA PRO A 64 -3.40 20.50 8.47
C PRO A 64 -4.05 20.89 7.14
N GLY A 65 -5.11 20.17 6.76
CA GLY A 65 -5.91 20.44 5.56
C GLY A 65 -5.62 19.55 4.34
N TYR A 66 -4.51 18.80 4.31
CA TYR A 66 -4.17 17.93 3.18
C TYR A 66 -5.16 16.77 3.01
N THR A 67 -5.46 16.07 4.11
CA THR A 67 -6.39 14.93 4.10
C THR A 67 -7.80 15.33 3.69
N ARG A 68 -8.28 16.54 4.04
CA ARG A 68 -9.65 16.97 3.74
C ARG A 68 -9.84 17.39 2.27
N ILE A 69 -8.76 17.78 1.59
CA ILE A 69 -8.78 18.19 0.16
C ILE A 69 -8.54 16.99 -0.75
N PHE A 70 -7.65 16.07 -0.37
CA PHE A 70 -7.24 14.94 -1.20
C PHE A 70 -7.88 13.59 -0.81
N PHE A 71 -8.37 13.42 0.43
CA PHE A 71 -8.97 12.17 0.90
C PHE A 71 -10.30 12.43 1.64
N PRO A 72 -11.40 12.70 0.91
CA PRO A 72 -12.74 12.73 1.49
C PRO A 72 -13.07 11.40 2.16
N GLN A 73 -13.80 11.41 3.28
CA GLN A 73 -14.15 10.18 4.02
C GLN A 73 -14.85 9.12 3.16
N GLU A 74 -15.71 9.52 2.22
CA GLU A 74 -16.37 8.61 1.28
C GLU A 74 -15.38 7.90 0.34
N SER A 75 -14.27 8.54 -0.03
CA SER A 75 -13.25 7.95 -0.89
C SER A 75 -12.43 6.90 -0.15
N ILE A 76 -12.22 7.08 1.15
CA ILE A 76 -11.45 6.15 1.99
C ILE A 76 -12.15 4.79 2.05
N GLU A 77 -13.47 4.76 2.23
CA GLU A 77 -14.24 3.52 2.29
C GLU A 77 -14.18 2.74 0.96
N ASN A 78 -14.32 3.44 -0.17
CA ASN A 78 -14.16 2.83 -1.49
C ASN A 78 -12.74 2.30 -1.75
N LEU A 79 -11.71 3.02 -1.28
CA LEU A 79 -10.32 2.59 -1.39
C LEU A 79 -10.05 1.30 -0.61
N TYR A 80 -10.66 1.14 0.58
CA TYR A 80 -10.53 -0.09 1.36
C TYR A 80 -11.09 -1.31 0.62
N MET A 81 -12.28 -1.19 0.02
CA MET A 81 -12.88 -2.28 -0.76
C MET A 81 -11.97 -2.73 -1.93
N ILE A 82 -11.36 -1.77 -2.63
CA ILE A 82 -10.44 -2.05 -3.74
C ILE A 82 -9.13 -2.68 -3.23
N SER A 83 -8.63 -2.21 -2.09
CA SER A 83 -7.42 -2.74 -1.46
C SER A 83 -7.60 -4.20 -1.04
N ASP A 84 -8.72 -4.53 -0.40
CA ASP A 84 -9.04 -5.89 0.04
C ASP A 84 -9.14 -6.84 -1.17
N PHE A 85 -9.81 -6.40 -2.23
CA PHE A 85 -9.90 -7.16 -3.48
C PHE A 85 -8.51 -7.40 -4.11
N THR A 86 -7.65 -6.38 -4.11
CA THR A 86 -6.29 -6.47 -4.64
C THR A 86 -5.43 -7.46 -3.87
N VAL A 87 -5.51 -7.45 -2.53
CA VAL A 87 -4.78 -8.39 -1.66
C VAL A 87 -5.20 -9.82 -1.93
N VAL A 88 -6.51 -10.08 -2.04
CA VAL A 88 -7.04 -11.41 -2.36
C VAL A 88 -6.53 -11.90 -3.71
N LEU A 89 -6.60 -11.06 -4.75
CA LEU A 89 -6.06 -11.39 -6.08
C LEU A 89 -4.55 -11.63 -6.06
N TYR A 90 -3.80 -10.86 -5.27
CA TYR A 90 -2.35 -10.99 -5.18
C TYR A 90 -1.93 -12.31 -4.51
N ILE A 91 -2.58 -12.68 -3.41
CA ILE A 91 -2.34 -13.97 -2.74
C ILE A 91 -2.74 -15.13 -3.66
N PHE A 92 -3.83 -14.99 -4.42
CA PHE A 92 -4.22 -15.96 -5.43
C PHE A 92 -3.15 -16.13 -6.52
N LEU A 93 -2.61 -15.03 -7.04
CA LEU A 93 -1.55 -15.06 -8.05
C LEU A 93 -0.27 -15.72 -7.51
N ILE A 94 0.14 -15.40 -6.29
CA ILE A 94 1.26 -16.08 -5.61
C ILE A 94 0.98 -17.59 -5.50
N GLY A 95 -0.25 -17.97 -5.15
CA GLY A 95 -0.67 -19.37 -5.09
C GLY A 95 -0.59 -20.10 -6.43
N LEU A 96 -0.87 -19.41 -7.56
CA LEU A 96 -0.71 -19.97 -8.90
C LEU A 96 0.75 -20.08 -9.34
N GLU A 97 1.60 -19.16 -8.90
CA GLU A 97 3.04 -19.17 -9.20
C GLU A 97 3.82 -20.16 -8.32
N LEU A 98 3.26 -20.55 -7.17
CA LEU A 98 3.84 -21.54 -6.27
C LEU A 98 3.73 -22.95 -6.89
N ASN A 99 4.83 -23.44 -7.44
CA ASN A 99 4.90 -24.81 -7.94
C ASN A 99 4.89 -25.80 -6.76
N PRO A 100 3.88 -26.70 -6.64
CA PRO A 100 3.77 -27.62 -5.51
C PRO A 100 4.94 -28.59 -5.40
N SER A 101 5.64 -28.88 -6.51
CA SER A 101 6.85 -29.72 -6.51
C SER A 101 8.04 -29.08 -5.79
N LEU A 102 8.13 -27.74 -5.81
CA LEU A 102 9.19 -26.97 -5.16
C LEU A 102 8.92 -26.89 -3.65
N GLY A 103 7.65 -26.76 -3.24
CA GLY A 103 7.25 -26.85 -1.84
C GLY A 103 7.47 -28.23 -1.26
N MET A 104 7.07 -29.29 -1.97
CA MET A 104 7.23 -30.67 -1.48
C MET A 104 8.71 -31.08 -1.36
N SER A 105 9.55 -30.73 -2.33
CA SER A 105 10.99 -31.01 -2.27
C SER A 105 11.72 -30.22 -1.17
N PHE A 106 11.25 -29.01 -0.85
CA PHE A 106 11.79 -28.24 0.28
C PHE A 106 11.42 -28.87 1.62
N LEU A 107 10.20 -29.39 1.78
CA LEU A 107 9.79 -30.06 3.02
C LEU A 107 10.51 -31.40 3.21
N LEU A 108 10.63 -32.20 2.14
CA LEU A 108 11.31 -33.49 2.20
C LEU A 108 12.84 -33.37 2.41
N ASN A 109 13.46 -32.26 1.99
CA ASN A 109 14.89 -32.03 2.16
C ASN A 109 15.26 -31.33 3.48
N ASN A 110 14.28 -30.79 4.21
CA ASN A 110 14.51 -29.99 5.42
C ASN A 110 13.71 -30.50 6.64
N GLU A 111 13.22 -31.76 6.64
CA GLU A 111 12.45 -32.35 7.75
C GLU A 111 13.15 -32.23 9.12
N ASP A 112 14.48 -32.27 9.14
CA ASP A 112 15.30 -32.09 10.35
C ASP A 112 15.38 -30.62 10.82
N ASP A 113 15.23 -29.63 9.93
CA ASP A 113 15.33 -28.19 10.24
C ASP A 113 13.96 -27.55 10.56
N ILE A 114 12.85 -28.19 10.17
CA ILE A 114 11.48 -27.73 10.45
C ILE A 114 11.21 -27.71 11.97
N HIS A 115 11.81 -28.64 12.73
CA HIS A 115 11.68 -28.65 14.19
C HIS A 115 12.39 -27.47 14.86
N SER A 116 13.54 -27.04 14.35
CA SER A 116 14.26 -25.85 14.83
C SER A 116 13.53 -24.57 14.42
N THR A 117 13.06 -24.53 13.17
CA THR A 117 12.30 -23.41 12.59
C THR A 117 10.96 -23.19 13.30
N ARG A 118 10.23 -24.25 13.65
CA ARG A 118 9.00 -24.15 14.48
C ARG A 118 9.28 -23.45 15.81
N ARG A 119 10.42 -23.72 16.44
CA ARG A 119 10.77 -23.12 17.73
C ARG A 119 11.01 -21.63 17.59
N ILE A 120 11.63 -21.19 16.50
CA ILE A 120 11.92 -19.77 16.22
C ILE A 120 10.63 -19.01 15.87
N ILE A 121 9.75 -19.58 15.04
CA ILE A 121 8.47 -18.95 14.64
C ILE A 121 7.57 -18.69 15.85
N THR A 122 7.50 -19.63 16.80
CA THR A 122 6.71 -19.45 18.02
C THR A 122 7.22 -18.28 18.88
N HIS A 123 8.54 -18.07 18.94
CA HIS A 123 9.12 -16.93 19.70
C HIS A 123 8.89 -15.60 18.99
N MET A 124 9.02 -15.55 17.66
CA MET A 124 8.73 -14.32 16.90
C MET A 124 7.26 -13.92 16.98
N LEU A 125 6.34 -14.90 16.95
CA LEU A 125 4.91 -14.66 17.10
C LEU A 125 4.56 -14.11 18.49
N TYR A 126 5.18 -14.64 19.55
CA TYR A 126 4.99 -14.15 20.92
C TYR A 126 5.49 -12.70 21.09
N ILE A 127 6.65 -12.37 20.52
CA ILE A 127 7.20 -11.00 20.53
C ILE A 127 6.27 -10.03 19.78
N GLY A 128 5.76 -10.43 18.61
CA GLY A 128 4.81 -9.62 17.84
C GLY A 128 3.49 -9.38 18.60
N LEU A 129 2.99 -10.40 19.31
CA LEU A 129 1.80 -10.27 20.16
C LEU A 129 2.03 -9.28 21.31
N VAL A 130 3.18 -9.35 21.99
CA VAL A 130 3.54 -8.43 23.09
C VAL A 130 3.61 -6.97 22.61
N PHE A 131 4.14 -6.74 21.41
CA PHE A 131 4.23 -5.39 20.83
C PHE A 131 2.88 -4.85 20.36
N ALA A 132 1.95 -5.71 19.92
CA ALA A 132 0.60 -5.30 19.51
C ALA A 132 -0.32 -4.97 20.69
N ILE A 133 0.01 -5.44 21.90
CA ILE A 133 -0.77 -5.18 23.13
C ILE A 133 -0.22 -3.96 23.91
N SER A 134 1.00 -3.50 23.61
CA SER A 134 1.63 -2.31 24.22
C SER A 134 1.27 -1.03 23.47
#